data_AF-D3Q919-F1
#
_entry.id   AF-D3Q919-F1
#
_cell.length_a   1.000
_cell.length_b   1.000
_cell.length_c   1.000
_cell.angle_alpha   90.00
_cell.angle_beta   90.00
_cell.angle_gamma   90.00
#
_symmetry.space_group_name_H-M   'P 1'
#
loop_
_entity.id
_entity.type
_entity.pdbx_description
1 polymer ?
#
loop_
_entity_poly.entity_id
_entity_poly.type
_entity_poly.pdbx_seq_one_letter_code
_entity_poly.pdbx_strand_id
1 'polypeptide(L)'
;MVEVRISVAGGDRDGVELLAWLRRDPEARKVAIEPEPHEDGRPPDIIRAVINTVTQLGALVMAIVAFRATRSRSTCPQVSFTAASGARVLVQDADAETIKFVWDVINSAVPPQRS
;
A
#
# COMPACT_ATOMS: atom_id res chain seq x y z
N MET A 1 2.25 -11.55 11.19
CA MET A 1 1.19 -10.73 10.59
C MET A 1 1.62 -9.29 10.71
N VAL A 2 1.68 -8.56 9.61
CA VAL A 2 2.05 -7.15 9.63
C VAL A 2 0.97 -6.33 8.95
N GLU A 3 0.61 -5.25 9.61
CA GLU A 3 -0.35 -4.29 9.10
C GLU A 3 0.39 -3.15 8.41
N VAL A 4 -0.08 -2.79 7.22
CA VAL A 4 0.41 -1.63 6.49
C VAL A 4 -0.74 -0.72 6.14
N ARG A 5 -0.45 0.58 6.20
CA ARG A 5 -1.34 1.62 5.68
C ARG A 5 -0.90 2.00 4.28
N ILE A 6 -1.82 1.92 3.33
CA ILE A 6 -1.62 2.35 1.96
C ILE A 6 -2.25 3.73 1.83
N SER A 7 -1.44 4.76 1.65
CA SER A 7 -1.92 6.13 1.42
C SER A 7 -1.85 6.46 -0.07
N VAL A 8 -2.92 7.08 -0.59
CA VAL A 8 -3.03 7.52 -1.98
C VAL A 8 -3.10 9.05 -2.03
N ALA A 9 -2.23 9.69 -2.80
CA ALA A 9 -2.25 11.14 -3.03
C ALA A 9 -2.26 11.44 -4.55
N GLY A 10 -3.32 12.06 -5.05
CA GLY A 10 -3.51 12.33 -6.48
C GLY A 10 -4.85 12.99 -6.83
N GLY A 11 -5.90 12.64 -6.09
CA GLY A 11 -7.23 13.26 -6.19
C GLY A 11 -8.29 12.49 -5.39
N ASP A 12 -9.45 13.12 -5.16
CA ASP A 12 -10.50 12.66 -4.23
C ASP A 12 -11.07 11.26 -4.49
N ARG A 13 -10.80 10.63 -5.65
CA ARG A 13 -11.35 9.31 -6.01
C ARG A 13 -10.30 8.22 -6.15
N ASP A 14 -9.01 8.57 -6.13
CA ASP A 14 -7.96 7.61 -6.46
C ASP A 14 -7.86 6.48 -5.43
N GLY A 15 -8.14 6.75 -4.15
CA GLY A 15 -8.21 5.72 -3.11
C GLY A 15 -9.37 4.74 -3.30
N VAL A 16 -10.55 5.23 -3.70
CA VAL A 16 -11.71 4.37 -4.01
C VAL A 16 -11.43 3.50 -5.24
N GLU A 17 -10.84 4.08 -6.28
CA GLU A 17 -10.53 3.39 -7.52
C GLU A 17 -9.42 2.35 -7.32
N LEU A 18 -8.39 2.66 -6.51
CA LEU A 18 -7.38 1.70 -6.09
C LEU A 18 -8.01 0.56 -5.28
N LEU A 19 -8.89 0.85 -4.32
CA LEU A 19 -9.57 -0.19 -3.54
C LEU A 19 -10.40 -1.13 -4.44
N ALA A 20 -11.14 -0.56 -5.40
CA ALA A 20 -11.90 -1.34 -6.37
C ALA A 20 -10.99 -2.20 -7.26
N TRP A 21 -9.83 -1.67 -7.66
CA TRP A 21 -8.81 -2.39 -8.42
C TRP A 21 -8.26 -3.57 -7.63
N LEU A 22 -7.80 -3.34 -6.40
CA LEU A 22 -7.20 -4.37 -5.53
C LEU A 22 -8.17 -5.51 -5.23
N ARG A 23 -9.48 -5.23 -5.12
CA ARG A 23 -10.52 -6.25 -4.93
C ARG A 23 -10.78 -7.11 -6.16
N ARG A 24 -10.47 -6.61 -7.36
CA ARG A 24 -10.62 -7.33 -8.64
C ARG A 24 -9.38 -8.13 -9.00
N ASP A 25 -8.21 -7.73 -8.52
CA ASP A 25 -6.96 -8.44 -8.77
C ASP A 25 -6.96 -9.84 -8.10
N PRO A 26 -6.69 -10.94 -8.84
CA PRO A 26 -6.77 -12.30 -8.33
C PRO A 26 -5.84 -12.61 -7.16
N GLU A 27 -4.69 -11.94 -7.09
CA GLU A 27 -3.66 -12.16 -6.08
C GLU A 27 -3.78 -11.16 -4.94
N ALA A 28 -4.01 -9.87 -5.23
CA ALA A 28 -4.18 -8.85 -4.19
C ALA A 28 -5.46 -9.04 -3.38
N ARG A 29 -6.53 -9.61 -3.95
CA ARG A 29 -7.75 -9.95 -3.18
C ARG A 29 -7.54 -11.00 -2.09
N LYS A 30 -6.38 -11.69 -2.08
CA LYS A 30 -5.98 -12.64 -1.02
C LYS A 30 -5.39 -11.91 0.20
N VAL A 31 -5.14 -10.61 0.09
CA VAL A 31 -4.75 -9.74 1.20
C VAL A 31 -6.04 -9.22 1.84
N ALA A 32 -6.11 -9.22 3.17
CA ALA A 32 -7.23 -8.60 3.87
C ALA A 32 -7.06 -7.08 3.77
N ILE A 33 -7.94 -6.43 2.99
CA ILE A 33 -7.87 -5.01 2.65
C ILE A 33 -9.16 -4.33 3.06
N GLU A 34 -9.06 -3.31 3.92
CA GLU A 34 -10.18 -2.55 4.45
C GLU A 34 -9.95 -1.05 4.22
N PRO A 35 -10.97 -0.28 3.78
CA PRO A 35 -10.86 1.17 3.78
C PRO A 35 -10.79 1.68 5.22
N GLU A 36 -9.88 2.59 5.52
CA GLU A 36 -9.93 3.29 6.80
C GLU A 36 -10.99 4.41 6.74
N PRO A 37 -11.82 4.56 7.78
CA PRO A 37 -12.76 5.66 7.85
C PRO A 37 -12.00 6.98 7.94
N HIS A 38 -12.36 7.93 7.07
CA HIS A 38 -11.90 9.31 7.19
C HIS A 38 -12.73 10.03 8.25
N GLU A 39 -12.08 10.78 9.14
CA GLU A 39 -12.80 11.55 10.19
C GLU A 39 -13.75 12.60 9.59
N ASP A 40 -13.47 13.08 8.38
CA ASP A 40 -14.19 14.18 7.71
C ASP A 40 -15.19 13.73 6.63
N GLY A 41 -15.53 12.44 6.53
CA GLY A 41 -16.48 11.93 5.53
C GLY A 41 -15.98 11.99 4.07
N ARG A 42 -14.68 12.24 3.86
CA ARG A 42 -14.02 12.14 2.55
C ARG A 42 -13.88 10.69 2.11
N PRO A 43 -13.74 10.43 0.79
CA PRO A 43 -13.43 9.09 0.28
C PRO A 43 -12.17 8.50 0.95
N PRO A 44 -12.04 7.16 1.05
CA PRO A 44 -10.91 6.53 1.70
C PRO A 44 -9.62 6.77 0.89
N ASP A 45 -8.85 7.77 1.29
CA ASP A 45 -7.47 8.01 0.80
C ASP A 45 -6.47 7.07 1.48
N ILE A 46 -6.92 6.37 2.53
CA ILE A 46 -6.15 5.40 3.29
C ILE A 46 -6.84 4.04 3.23
N ILE A 47 -6.07 3.04 2.81
CA ILE A 47 -6.48 1.64 2.77
C ILE A 47 -5.59 0.86 3.75
N ARG A 48 -6.20 0.17 4.71
CA ARG A 48 -5.53 -0.75 5.62
C ARG A 48 -5.36 -2.10 4.94
N ALA A 49 -4.16 -2.66 4.97
CA ALA A 49 -3.90 -4.00 4.45
C ALA A 49 -3.17 -4.84 5.49
N VAL A 50 -3.67 -6.06 5.73
CA VAL A 50 -3.07 -7.03 6.64
C VAL A 50 -2.31 -8.08 5.82
N ILE A 51 -0.99 -8.06 5.95
CA ILE A 51 -0.05 -8.87 5.20
C ILE A 51 0.50 -9.98 6.09
N ASN A 52 0.32 -11.23 5.66
CA ASN A 52 0.80 -12.40 6.38
C ASN A 52 2.05 -13.02 5.75
N THR A 53 2.31 -12.75 4.47
CA THR A 53 3.41 -13.35 3.71
C THR A 53 4.06 -12.35 2.76
N VAL A 54 5.33 -12.58 2.42
CA VAL A 54 6.04 -11.78 1.41
C VAL A 54 5.38 -11.87 0.03
N THR A 55 4.74 -13.00 -0.28
CA THR A 55 3.95 -13.18 -1.51
C THR A 55 2.75 -12.25 -1.56
N GLN A 56 2.04 -12.08 -0.44
CA GLN A 56 0.93 -11.13 -0.33
C GLN A 56 1.40 -9.68 -0.50
N LEU A 57 2.57 -9.33 0.07
CA LEU A 57 3.17 -8.02 -0.16
C LEU A 57 3.52 -7.82 -1.64
N GLY A 58 4.18 -8.81 -2.26
CA GLY A 58 4.55 -8.76 -3.66
C GLY A 58 3.33 -8.60 -4.57
N ALA A 59 2.26 -9.38 -4.33
CA ALA A 59 0.99 -9.26 -5.04
C ALA A 59 0.39 -7.84 -4.93
N LEU A 60 0.40 -7.28 -3.72
CA LEU A 60 -0.13 -5.95 -3.46
C LEU A 60 0.68 -4.85 -4.16
N VAL A 61 2.01 -4.90 -4.07
CA VAL A 61 2.94 -3.98 -4.75
C VAL A 61 2.74 -4.04 -6.27
N MET A 62 2.68 -5.26 -6.84
CA MET A 62 2.47 -5.46 -8.28
C MET A 62 1.11 -4.92 -8.73
N ALA A 63 0.04 -5.17 -7.96
CA ALA A 63 -1.28 -4.65 -8.29
C ALA A 63 -1.34 -3.11 -8.26
N ILE A 64 -0.64 -2.47 -7.31
CA ILE A 64 -0.50 -1.01 -7.24
C ILE A 64 0.25 -0.46 -8.45
N VAL A 65 1.36 -1.10 -8.84
CA VAL A 65 2.11 -0.68 -10.03
C VAL A 65 1.29 -0.85 -11.30
N ALA A 66 0.56 -1.95 -11.45
CA ALA A 66 -0.35 -2.16 -12.56
C ALA A 66 -1.46 -1.08 -12.62
N PHE A 67 -2.06 -0.74 -11.48
CA PHE A 67 -3.02 0.36 -11.38
C PHE A 67 -2.41 1.70 -11.79
N ARG A 68 -1.21 2.03 -11.31
CA ARG A 68 -0.52 3.28 -11.68
C ARG A 68 -0.18 3.32 -13.17
N ALA A 69 0.11 2.17 -13.79
CA ALA A 69 0.35 2.07 -15.23
C ALA A 69 -0.88 2.38 -16.08
N THR A 70 -2.11 2.28 -15.53
CA THR A 70 -3.33 2.68 -16.26
C THR A 70 -3.61 4.19 -16.19
N ARG A 71 -2.77 4.97 -15.52
CA ARG A 71 -2.95 6.42 -15.33
C ARG A 71 -1.94 7.22 -16.14
N SER A 72 -2.33 8.44 -16.53
CA SER A 72 -1.37 9.36 -17.15
C SER A 72 -0.35 9.82 -16.10
N ARG A 73 0.88 10.18 -16.52
CA ARG A 73 1.91 10.70 -15.61
C ARG A 73 1.45 11.94 -14.82
N SER A 74 0.56 12.75 -15.38
CA SER A 74 0.01 13.96 -14.75
C SER A 74 -1.13 13.69 -13.75
N THR A 75 -1.70 12.48 -13.75
CA THR A 75 -2.79 12.06 -12.87
C THR A 75 -2.46 10.77 -12.13
N CYS A 76 -1.18 10.40 -12.09
CA CYS A 76 -0.72 9.17 -11.47
C CYS A 76 -0.68 9.38 -9.95
N PRO A 77 -1.51 8.67 -9.17
CA PRO A 77 -1.50 8.83 -7.73
C PRO A 77 -0.18 8.32 -7.15
N GLN A 78 0.33 9.05 -6.16
CA GLN A 78 1.39 8.58 -5.28
C GLN A 78 0.80 7.58 -4.30
N VAL A 79 1.33 6.35 -4.32
CA VAL A 79 0.92 5.29 -3.41
C VAL A 79 2.09 4.96 -2.50
N SER A 80 1.87 4.97 -1.19
CA SER A 80 2.92 4.67 -0.21
C SER A 80 2.45 3.67 0.85
N PHE A 81 3.35 2.81 1.28
CA PHE A 81 3.17 1.93 2.43
C PHE A 81 3.72 2.60 3.68
N THR A 82 2.94 2.63 4.75
CA THR A 82 3.39 3.03 6.07
C THR A 82 3.36 1.82 7.00
N ALA A 83 4.52 1.43 7.51
CA ALA A 83 4.67 0.36 8.49
C ALA A 83 4.26 0.82 9.89
N ALA A 84 4.03 -0.13 10.81
CA ALA A 84 3.71 0.17 12.21
C ALA A 84 4.79 1.00 12.92
N SER A 85 6.06 0.91 12.47
CA SER A 85 7.17 1.73 12.96
C SER A 85 7.08 3.21 12.53
N GLY A 86 6.15 3.56 11.64
CA GLY A 86 6.05 4.88 11.01
C GLY A 86 6.93 5.03 9.77
N ALA A 87 7.75 4.02 9.42
CA ALA A 87 8.53 4.03 8.19
C ALA A 87 7.61 4.07 6.95
N ARG A 88 7.92 4.93 5.99
CA ARG A 88 7.13 5.13 4.77
C ARG A 88 7.94 4.73 3.54
N VAL A 89 7.35 3.92 2.67
CA VAL A 89 7.96 3.50 1.40
C VAL A 89 7.04 3.92 0.26
N LEU A 90 7.55 4.76 -0.65
CA LEU A 90 6.84 5.18 -1.85
C LEU A 90 6.93 4.09 -2.91
N VAL A 91 5.79 3.69 -3.48
CA VAL A 91 5.73 2.69 -4.55
C VAL A 91 5.83 3.38 -5.89
N GLN A 92 7.04 3.44 -6.44
CA GLN A 92 7.30 4.00 -7.77
C GLN A 92 7.41 2.93 -8.84
N ASP A 93 8.16 1.86 -8.54
CA ASP A 93 8.36 0.70 -9.39
C ASP A 93 8.18 -0.58 -8.57
N ALA A 94 8.04 -1.73 -9.25
CA ALA A 94 7.92 -3.03 -8.60
C ALA A 94 8.95 -4.00 -9.20
N ASP A 95 10.09 -4.09 -8.53
CA ASP A 95 11.06 -5.17 -8.72
C ASP A 95 11.21 -6.00 -7.45
N ALA A 96 11.92 -7.12 -7.55
CA ALA A 96 12.13 -8.03 -6.44
C ALA A 96 12.88 -7.36 -5.27
N GLU A 97 13.77 -6.42 -5.57
CA GLU A 97 14.53 -5.67 -4.56
C GLU A 97 13.63 -4.70 -3.80
N THR A 98 12.73 -4.01 -4.48
CA THR A 98 11.73 -3.12 -3.87
C THR A 98 10.80 -3.89 -2.95
N ILE A 99 10.31 -5.06 -3.39
CA ILE A 99 9.42 -5.91 -2.56
C ILE A 99 10.16 -6.41 -1.32
N LYS A 100 11.41 -6.86 -1.48
CA LYS A 100 12.25 -7.30 -0.36
C LYS A 100 12.54 -6.14 0.59
N PHE A 101 12.90 -4.97 0.08
CA PHE A 101 13.13 -3.77 0.87
C PHE A 101 11.89 -3.36 1.67
N VAL A 102 10.71 -3.33 1.05
CA VAL A 102 9.45 -3.05 1.73
C VAL A 102 9.19 -4.10 2.82
N TRP A 103 9.40 -5.39 2.53
CA TRP A 103 9.25 -6.47 3.51
C TRP A 103 10.21 -6.31 4.69
N ASP A 104 11.47 -5.99 4.42
CA ASP A 104 12.49 -5.80 5.44
C ASP A 104 12.17 -4.58 6.31
N VAL A 105 11.80 -3.44 5.72
CA VAL A 105 11.39 -2.22 6.46
C VAL A 105 10.15 -2.45 7.33
N ILE A 106 9.20 -3.23 6.82
CA ILE A 106 7.97 -3.59 7.54
C ILE A 106 8.28 -4.50 8.73
N ASN A 107 9.23 -5.45 8.59
CA ASN A 107 9.59 -6.40 9.64
C ASN A 107 10.70 -5.90 10.58
N SER A 108 11.51 -4.93 10.19
CA SER A 108 12.63 -4.41 10.97
C SER A 108 12.20 -3.42 12.04
N ALA A 109 11.05 -3.64 12.70
CA ALA A 109 10.61 -2.88 13.85
C ALA A 109 11.61 -3.07 15.03
N VAL A 110 12.77 -2.41 14.96
CA VAL A 110 13.62 -2.12 16.10
C VAL A 110 13.07 -0.81 16.68
N PRO A 111 12.34 -0.83 17.81
CA PRO A 111 12.12 0.40 18.56
C PRO A 111 13.49 0.95 18.96
N PRO A 112 13.75 2.27 18.90
CA PRO A 112 14.96 2.81 19.49
C PRO A 112 14.93 2.46 20.97
N GLN A 113 15.81 1.54 21.40
CA GLN A 113 16.11 1.39 22.82
C GLN A 113 16.70 2.73 23.25
N ARG A 114 15.95 3.48 24.05
CA ARG A 114 16.47 4.66 24.74
C ARG A 114 17.50 4.14 25.75
N SER A 115 18.77 4.35 25.44
CA SER A 115 19.89 4.23 26.37
C SER A 115 19.79 5.28 27.47
#